data_AF-A0A7V4YR88-F1
#
_entry.id   AF-A0A7V4YR88-F1
#
_cell.length_a   1.000
_cell.length_b   1.000
_cell.length_c   1.000
_cell.angle_alpha   90.00
_cell.angle_beta   90.00
_cell.angle_gamma   90.00
#
_symmetry.space_group_name_H-M   'P 1'
#
loop_
_entity.id
_entity.type
_entity.pdbx_description
1 polymer ?
#
loop_
_entity_poly.entity_id
_entity_poly.type
_entity_poly.pdbx_seq_one_letter_code
_entity_poly.pdbx_strand_id
1 'polypeptide(L)'
;MRIAIATEGDSVSQHFGRCPSYTIVDIEGNKVVSRKVIYNPGHQPGFLPKFLKEQGAECIIAGGMGARAQSLFAEAGIKTVLGITGRIDDVIKQLLDGTLKGGESLCEHEGGKECEHSEGNAHHKQVEKRQESETRSISGRKVCVTSRGKNLDSEVDPRFGRCQYFIIVDPKTMEFEAVENPDINAVSGAGIQSAQLVASKGVKVILTGNVGPNAFQTLKAAVIKVITGISGSIKDVIEEYKRETFKRG
;
A
#
# COMPACT_ATOMS: atom_id res chain seq x y z
N MET A 1 -8.84 -18.01 -14.60
CA MET A 1 -9.33 -16.61 -14.52
C MET A 1 -8.58 -15.89 -13.40
N ARG A 2 -8.24 -14.62 -13.60
CA ARG A 2 -7.63 -13.78 -12.56
C ARG A 2 -8.60 -12.70 -12.09
N ILE A 3 -8.78 -12.59 -10.77
CA ILE A 3 -9.68 -11.60 -10.16
C ILE A 3 -8.89 -10.63 -9.27
N ALA A 4 -9.40 -9.41 -9.12
CA ALA A 4 -8.88 -8.40 -8.22
C ALA A 4 -9.96 -8.00 -7.20
N ILE A 5 -9.73 -8.33 -5.93
CA ILE A 5 -10.64 -7.97 -4.84
C ILE A 5 -10.14 -6.67 -4.22
N ALA A 6 -10.96 -5.63 -4.14
CA ALA A 6 -10.64 -4.45 -3.35
C ALA A 6 -10.66 -4.81 -1.87
N THR A 7 -9.55 -4.61 -1.18
CA THR A 7 -9.35 -5.15 0.17
C THR A 7 -8.89 -4.10 1.16
N GLU A 8 -9.38 -4.24 2.38
CA GLU A 8 -8.96 -3.50 3.55
C GLU A 8 -8.71 -4.51 4.67
N GLY A 9 -7.43 -4.78 4.94
CA GLY A 9 -7.04 -5.87 5.82
C GLY A 9 -7.44 -7.24 5.26
N ASP A 10 -8.26 -7.98 6.00
CA ASP A 10 -8.76 -9.31 5.65
C ASP A 10 -10.15 -9.30 4.97
N SER A 11 -10.70 -8.10 4.71
CA SER A 11 -12.08 -7.91 4.30
C SER A 11 -12.21 -7.11 3.00
N VAL A 12 -13.36 -7.22 2.32
CA VAL A 12 -13.66 -6.47 1.10
C VAL A 12 -13.90 -4.99 1.44
N SER A 13 -13.16 -4.12 0.76
CA SER A 13 -13.30 -2.68 0.93
C SER A 13 -14.56 -2.15 0.25
N GLN A 14 -15.26 -1.27 0.96
CA GLN A 14 -16.47 -0.61 0.46
C GLN A 14 -16.17 0.51 -0.54
N HIS A 15 -14.91 0.92 -0.68
CA HIS A 15 -14.50 2.01 -1.56
C HIS A 15 -13.34 1.60 -2.44
N PHE A 16 -13.64 1.07 -3.63
CA PHE A 16 -12.64 0.57 -4.58
C PHE A 16 -11.45 1.52 -4.81
N GLY A 17 -11.72 2.82 -5.03
CA GLY A 17 -10.66 3.79 -5.35
C GLY A 17 -9.81 4.20 -4.15
N ARG A 18 -10.30 4.00 -2.92
CA ARG A 18 -9.62 4.39 -1.67
C ARG A 18 -9.15 3.20 -0.85
N CYS A 19 -9.39 1.97 -1.32
CA CYS A 19 -8.94 0.79 -0.62
C CYS A 19 -7.41 0.79 -0.53
N PRO A 20 -6.83 0.28 0.57
CA PRO A 20 -5.38 0.23 0.75
C PRO A 20 -4.70 -0.78 -0.19
N SER A 21 -5.39 -1.83 -0.62
CA SER A 21 -4.82 -2.88 -1.45
C SER A 21 -5.84 -3.62 -2.29
N TYR A 22 -5.37 -4.24 -3.37
CA TYR A 22 -6.11 -5.23 -4.14
C TYR A 22 -5.52 -6.62 -3.88
N THR A 23 -6.37 -7.58 -3.54
CA THR A 23 -5.96 -8.99 -3.50
C THR A 23 -6.22 -9.59 -4.88
N ILE A 24 -5.13 -9.87 -5.60
CA ILE A 24 -5.13 -10.58 -6.87
C ILE A 24 -5.18 -12.07 -6.59
N VAL A 25 -6.16 -12.75 -7.16
CA VAL A 25 -6.35 -14.19 -6.99
C VAL A 25 -6.39 -14.83 -8.37
N ASP A 26 -5.54 -15.83 -8.56
CA ASP A 26 -5.56 -16.70 -9.73
C ASP A 26 -6.37 -17.94 -9.41
N ILE A 27 -7.37 -18.19 -10.24
CA ILE A 27 -8.28 -19.33 -10.13
C ILE A 27 -8.16 -20.16 -11.40
N GLU A 28 -7.83 -21.44 -11.25
CA GLU A 28 -7.84 -22.42 -12.35
C GLU A 28 -8.83 -23.53 -12.01
N GLY A 29 -9.83 -23.72 -12.87
CA GLY A 29 -10.97 -24.59 -12.56
C GLY A 29 -11.71 -24.11 -11.31
N ASN A 30 -11.83 -24.98 -10.30
CA ASN A 30 -12.48 -24.67 -9.03
C ASN A 30 -11.49 -24.52 -7.86
N LYS A 31 -10.27 -24.05 -8.12
CA LYS A 31 -9.22 -23.91 -7.11
C LYS A 31 -8.44 -22.61 -7.26
N VAL A 32 -8.09 -22.02 -6.12
CA VAL A 32 -7.12 -20.92 -6.07
C VAL A 32 -5.72 -21.50 -6.26
N VAL A 33 -5.02 -21.01 -7.28
CA VAL A 33 -3.63 -21.41 -7.57
C VAL A 33 -2.61 -20.40 -7.08
N SER A 34 -2.98 -19.13 -6.95
CA SER A 34 -2.13 -18.08 -6.41
C SER A 34 -2.94 -16.95 -5.79
N ARG A 35 -2.39 -16.33 -4.75
CA ARG A 35 -2.93 -15.13 -4.10
C ARG A 35 -1.78 -14.16 -3.89
N LYS A 36 -1.96 -12.93 -4.34
CA LYS A 36 -1.00 -11.84 -4.16
C LYS A 36 -1.73 -10.57 -3.75
N VAL A 37 -1.25 -9.92 -2.70
CA VAL A 37 -1.73 -8.58 -2.33
C VAL A 37 -0.86 -7.55 -3.06
N ILE A 38 -1.50 -6.64 -3.78
CA ILE A 38 -0.87 -5.46 -4.36
C ILE A 38 -1.44 -4.22 -3.69
N TYR A 39 -0.59 -3.26 -3.33
CA TYR A 39 -1.08 -2.03 -2.72
C TYR A 39 -1.69 -1.11 -3.78
N ASN A 40 -2.63 -0.27 -3.34
CA ASN A 40 -3.25 0.71 -4.21
C ASN A 40 -2.19 1.78 -4.61
N PRO A 41 -1.82 1.87 -5.90
CA PRO A 41 -0.77 2.78 -6.36
C PRO A 41 -1.22 4.24 -6.43
N GLY A 42 -2.50 4.52 -6.16
CA GLY A 42 -3.09 5.86 -6.16
C GLY A 42 -4.35 5.95 -7.02
N HIS A 43 -5.19 6.94 -6.71
CA HIS A 43 -6.51 7.11 -7.33
C HIS A 43 -6.50 8.17 -8.44
N GLN A 44 -5.66 7.99 -9.46
CA GLN A 44 -5.79 8.83 -10.67
C GLN A 44 -6.89 8.26 -11.58
N PRO A 45 -7.83 9.09 -12.09
CA PRO A 45 -8.85 8.63 -13.03
C PRO A 45 -8.22 7.94 -14.25
N GLY A 46 -8.67 6.73 -14.60
CA GLY A 46 -8.17 5.97 -15.75
C GLY A 46 -6.86 5.20 -15.51
N PHE A 47 -6.18 5.41 -14.39
CA PHE A 47 -4.95 4.68 -14.06
C PHE A 47 -5.21 3.26 -13.56
N LEU A 48 -6.12 3.10 -12.60
CA LEU A 48 -6.44 1.80 -11.99
C LEU A 48 -6.97 0.75 -12.99
N PRO A 49 -7.82 1.11 -13.97
CA PRO A 49 -8.21 0.19 -15.05
C PRO A 49 -7.03 -0.37 -15.84
N LYS A 50 -6.10 0.49 -16.27
CA LYS A 50 -4.90 0.06 -16.98
C LYS A 50 -4.00 -0.79 -16.09
N PHE A 51 -3.74 -0.34 -14.88
CA PHE A 51 -2.90 -1.02 -13.91
C PHE A 51 -3.40 -2.44 -13.60
N LEU A 52 -4.69 -2.61 -13.31
CA LEU A 52 -5.26 -3.94 -13.02
C LEU A 52 -5.36 -4.81 -14.27
N LYS A 53 -5.57 -4.22 -15.45
CA LYS A 53 -5.50 -4.94 -16.73
C LYS A 53 -4.09 -5.49 -17.00
N GLU A 54 -3.04 -4.71 -16.72
CA GLU A 54 -1.65 -5.14 -16.83
C GLU A 54 -1.31 -6.25 -15.84
N GLN A 55 -1.94 -6.25 -14.65
CA GLN A 55 -1.87 -7.38 -13.73
C GLN A 55 -2.64 -8.61 -14.25
N GLY A 56 -3.38 -8.50 -15.34
CA GLY A 56 -4.17 -9.58 -15.95
C GLY A 56 -5.53 -9.80 -15.31
N ALA A 57 -6.03 -8.86 -14.50
CA ALA A 57 -7.35 -9.01 -13.87
C ALA A 57 -8.46 -8.97 -14.92
N GLU A 58 -9.32 -9.98 -14.89
CA GLU A 58 -10.49 -10.13 -15.76
C GLU A 58 -11.78 -9.72 -15.05
N CYS A 59 -11.77 -9.77 -13.70
CA CYS A 59 -12.91 -9.39 -12.86
C CYS A 59 -12.44 -8.65 -11.61
N ILE A 60 -13.21 -7.66 -11.18
CA ILE A 60 -13.01 -6.90 -9.95
C ILE A 60 -14.18 -7.14 -9.00
N ILE A 61 -13.85 -7.38 -7.73
CA ILE A 61 -14.84 -7.51 -6.66
C ILE A 61 -14.63 -6.37 -5.66
N ALA A 62 -15.70 -5.64 -5.34
CA ALA A 62 -15.65 -4.55 -4.37
C ALA A 62 -17.00 -4.38 -3.65
N GLY A 63 -17.02 -3.69 -2.51
CA GLY A 63 -18.27 -3.27 -1.90
C GLY A 63 -18.92 -2.12 -2.67
N GLY A 64 -18.12 -1.13 -3.08
CA GLY A 64 -18.60 0.02 -3.84
C GLY A 64 -17.56 0.58 -4.80
N MET A 65 -18.04 1.05 -5.95
CA MET A 65 -17.24 1.66 -7.00
C MET A 65 -18.03 2.81 -7.65
N GLY A 66 -17.40 3.96 -7.86
CA GLY A 66 -18.07 5.10 -8.51
C GLY A 66 -18.37 4.84 -9.98
N ALA A 67 -19.46 5.42 -10.50
CA ALA A 67 -19.95 5.20 -11.88
C ALA A 67 -18.88 5.43 -12.97
N ARG A 68 -18.02 6.45 -12.79
CA ARG A 68 -16.91 6.72 -13.69
C ARG A 68 -15.90 5.56 -13.73
N ALA A 69 -15.57 4.98 -12.57
CA ALA A 69 -14.63 3.87 -12.50
C ALA A 69 -15.25 2.61 -13.14
N GLN A 70 -16.53 2.34 -12.87
CA GLN A 70 -17.27 1.22 -13.49
C GLN A 70 -17.20 1.30 -15.03
N SER A 71 -17.46 2.48 -15.58
CA SER A 71 -17.40 2.73 -17.03
C SER A 71 -15.99 2.43 -17.60
N LEU A 72 -14.95 2.93 -16.95
CA LEU A 72 -13.57 2.73 -17.39
C LEU A 72 -13.11 1.25 -17.28
N PHE A 73 -13.62 0.49 -16.31
CA PHE A 73 -13.35 -0.95 -16.22
C PHE A 73 -14.11 -1.74 -17.30
N ALA A 74 -15.36 -1.37 -17.58
CA ALA A 74 -16.12 -1.95 -18.68
C ALA A 74 -15.44 -1.71 -20.03
N GLU A 75 -14.96 -0.49 -20.30
CA GLU A 75 -14.16 -0.14 -21.49
C GLU A 75 -12.85 -0.94 -21.57
N ALA A 76 -12.20 -1.22 -20.44
CA ALA A 76 -11.02 -2.08 -20.37
C ALA A 76 -11.35 -3.59 -20.51
N GLY A 77 -12.62 -3.95 -20.66
CA GLY A 77 -13.10 -5.33 -20.74
C GLY A 77 -12.87 -6.09 -19.43
N ILE A 78 -12.99 -5.42 -18.28
CA ILE A 78 -12.88 -6.00 -16.94
C ILE A 78 -14.28 -5.99 -16.31
N LYS A 79 -14.76 -7.16 -15.90
CA LYS A 79 -16.08 -7.29 -15.25
C LYS A 79 -16.01 -6.75 -13.82
N THR A 80 -17.06 -6.10 -13.33
CA THR A 80 -17.12 -5.63 -11.94
C THR A 80 -18.30 -6.28 -11.20
N VAL A 81 -18.03 -6.81 -10.01
CA VAL A 81 -19.03 -7.33 -9.06
C VAL A 81 -18.99 -6.42 -7.83
N LEU A 82 -20.07 -5.67 -7.63
CA LEU A 82 -20.19 -4.67 -6.57
C LEU A 82 -21.08 -5.18 -5.44
N GLY A 83 -21.26 -4.41 -4.36
CA GLY A 83 -22.11 -4.76 -3.22
C GLY A 83 -21.60 -5.91 -2.36
N ILE A 84 -20.33 -6.31 -2.53
CA ILE A 84 -19.75 -7.40 -1.75
C ILE A 84 -19.20 -6.88 -0.42
N THR A 85 -19.58 -7.58 0.65
CA THR A 85 -19.11 -7.32 2.02
C THR A 85 -18.61 -8.63 2.64
N GLY A 86 -17.80 -8.54 3.69
CA GLY A 86 -17.28 -9.70 4.41
C GLY A 86 -15.81 -10.01 4.10
N ARG A 87 -15.34 -11.17 4.57
CA ARG A 87 -13.94 -11.59 4.47
C ARG A 87 -13.57 -12.06 3.08
N ILE A 88 -12.30 -11.85 2.73
CA ILE A 88 -11.76 -12.23 1.42
C ILE A 88 -11.93 -13.73 1.17
N ASP A 89 -11.65 -14.56 2.16
CA ASP A 89 -11.69 -16.03 2.01
C ASP A 89 -13.13 -16.52 1.78
N ASP A 90 -14.11 -15.91 2.44
CA ASP A 90 -15.53 -16.20 2.23
C ASP A 90 -16.00 -15.79 0.84
N VAL A 91 -15.55 -14.63 0.36
CA VAL A 91 -15.87 -14.12 -0.98
C VAL A 91 -15.26 -15.00 -2.06
N ILE A 92 -14.02 -15.44 -1.90
CA ILE A 92 -13.38 -16.39 -2.82
C ILE A 92 -14.16 -17.71 -2.81
N LYS A 93 -14.54 -18.21 -1.64
CA LYS A 93 -15.31 -19.45 -1.53
C LYS A 93 -16.67 -19.33 -2.24
N GLN A 94 -17.41 -18.25 -1.99
CA GLN A 94 -18.69 -17.99 -2.66
C GLN A 94 -18.53 -17.86 -4.18
N LEU A 95 -17.42 -17.29 -4.64
CA LEU A 95 -17.13 -17.18 -6.07
C LEU A 95 -16.90 -18.56 -6.70
N LEU A 96 -16.10 -19.42 -6.04
CA LEU A 96 -15.84 -20.79 -6.46
C LEU A 96 -17.12 -21.64 -6.46
N ASP A 97 -17.97 -21.45 -5.45
CA ASP A 97 -19.25 -22.14 -5.32
C ASP A 97 -20.33 -21.58 -6.27
N GLY A 98 -20.03 -20.52 -7.03
CA GLY A 98 -20.97 -19.85 -7.93
C GLY A 98 -22.12 -19.14 -7.21
N THR A 99 -21.99 -18.92 -5.90
CA THR A 99 -23.02 -18.34 -5.02
C THR A 99 -22.79 -16.86 -4.71
N LEU A 100 -21.65 -16.30 -5.14
CA LEU A 100 -21.34 -14.88 -4.95
C LEU A 100 -22.35 -14.01 -5.72
N LYS A 101 -23.32 -13.46 -4.99
CA LYS A 101 -24.29 -12.49 -5.51
C LYS A 101 -23.76 -11.08 -5.28
N GLY A 102 -23.39 -10.40 -6.36
CA GLY A 102 -23.13 -8.97 -6.31
C GLY A 102 -24.40 -8.17 -6.03
N GLY A 103 -24.24 -7.02 -5.39
CA GLY A 103 -25.19 -5.93 -5.51
C GLY A 103 -25.23 -5.45 -6.95
N GLU A 104 -26.43 -5.09 -7.41
CA GLU A 104 -26.80 -4.85 -8.81
C GLU A 104 -25.70 -4.18 -9.64
N SER A 105 -25.20 -4.90 -10.65
CA SER A 105 -24.53 -4.30 -11.80
C SER A 105 -24.67 -5.25 -12.97
N LEU A 106 -25.83 -5.16 -13.64
CA LEU A 106 -26.05 -5.32 -15.08
C LEU A 106 -27.55 -5.16 -15.33
N CYS A 107 -28.03 -3.91 -15.45
CA CYS A 107 -29.30 -3.64 -16.10
C CYS A 107 -29.12 -2.48 -17.09
N GLU A 108 -29.42 -2.80 -18.34
CA GLU A 108 -29.74 -1.87 -19.41
C GLU A 108 -30.85 -0.89 -18.99
N HIS A 109 -30.70 0.37 -19.41
CA HIS A 109 -31.73 1.40 -19.55
C HIS A 109 -32.30 2.13 -18.30
N GLU A 110 -32.28 3.46 -18.45
CA GLU A 110 -33.21 4.50 -17.96
C GLU A 110 -33.62 4.59 -16.47
N GLY A 111 -33.37 5.76 -15.88
CA GLY A 111 -34.15 6.28 -14.74
C GLY A 111 -33.34 6.59 -13.49
N GLY A 112 -33.30 7.86 -13.11
CA GLY A 112 -32.56 8.35 -11.94
C GLY A 112 -33.21 8.03 -10.60
N LYS A 113 -32.42 8.15 -9.53
CA LYS A 113 -32.72 8.90 -8.30
C LYS A 113 -31.52 8.86 -7.34
N GLU A 114 -31.30 9.99 -6.69
CA GLU A 114 -30.36 10.19 -5.58
C GLU A 114 -30.68 9.27 -4.40
N CYS A 115 -29.66 8.89 -3.63
CA CYS A 115 -29.81 8.54 -2.22
C CYS A 115 -28.56 8.99 -1.44
N GLU A 116 -28.75 9.97 -0.57
CA GLU A 116 -27.89 10.31 0.56
C GLU A 116 -28.04 9.25 1.65
N HIS A 117 -26.96 8.85 2.35
CA HIS A 117 -27.05 8.44 3.75
C HIS A 117 -25.77 8.73 4.52
N SER A 118 -26.03 9.11 5.76
CA SER A 118 -25.27 9.86 6.75
C SER A 118 -24.32 9.04 7.63
N GLU A 119 -23.48 9.79 8.33
CA GLU A 119 -22.53 9.43 9.37
C GLU A 119 -23.08 8.51 10.47
N GLY A 120 -22.19 7.66 11.01
CA GLY A 120 -22.45 6.85 12.21
C GLY A 120 -21.16 6.33 12.83
N ASN A 121 -20.83 6.87 14.00
CA ASN A 121 -19.65 6.60 14.82
C ASN A 121 -19.98 5.54 15.89
N ALA A 122 -19.14 4.52 16.14
CA ALA A 122 -19.00 3.86 17.46
C ALA A 122 -17.94 2.73 17.50
N HIS A 123 -16.92 2.94 18.35
CA HIS A 123 -16.35 2.01 19.34
C HIS A 123 -16.62 0.49 19.24
N HIS A 124 -15.56 -0.35 19.17
CA HIS A 124 -15.16 -1.27 20.26
C HIS A 124 -13.78 -1.93 20.04
N LYS A 125 -13.21 -2.41 21.14
CA LYS A 125 -11.80 -2.69 21.46
C LYS A 125 -11.15 -3.94 20.84
N GLN A 126 -9.81 -3.82 20.72
CA GLN A 126 -8.73 -4.82 20.83
C GLN A 126 -9.07 -6.32 20.81
N VAL A 127 -8.38 -7.06 19.92
CA VAL A 127 -7.75 -8.35 20.26
C VAL A 127 -6.42 -8.48 19.50
N GLU A 128 -5.32 -8.57 20.24
CA GLU A 128 -4.01 -9.02 19.78
C GLU A 128 -4.01 -10.54 19.55
N LYS A 129 -3.39 -11.02 18.45
CA LYS A 129 -2.22 -11.94 18.44
C LYS A 129 -2.07 -12.74 17.14
N ARG A 130 -0.79 -12.85 16.74
CA ARG A 130 -0.12 -13.86 15.90
C ARG A 130 -0.29 -13.77 14.38
N GLN A 131 0.81 -13.45 13.69
CA GLN A 131 1.70 -14.49 13.16
C GLN A 131 3.07 -13.91 12.74
N GLU A 132 4.11 -14.29 13.50
CA GLU A 132 5.52 -14.26 13.14
C GLU A 132 5.79 -15.34 12.08
N SER A 133 6.21 -14.97 10.85
CA SER A 133 6.69 -15.98 9.88
C SER A 133 7.41 -15.44 8.61
N GLU A 134 7.99 -14.23 8.59
CA GLU A 134 8.83 -13.79 7.45
C GLU A 134 10.18 -13.20 7.90
N THR A 135 10.88 -13.93 8.77
CA THR A 135 12.30 -13.69 9.04
C THR A 135 13.13 -14.63 8.17
N ARG A 136 13.24 -14.36 6.87
CA ARG A 136 14.33 -14.90 6.04
C ARG A 136 14.95 -13.77 5.20
N SER A 137 16.17 -13.41 5.62
CA SER A 137 17.20 -12.67 4.87
C SER A 137 16.92 -11.20 4.54
N ILE A 138 17.18 -10.32 5.52
CA ILE A 138 17.35 -8.85 5.33
C ILE A 138 18.75 -8.52 4.72
N SER A 139 19.55 -9.56 4.49
CA SER A 139 20.96 -9.58 4.05
C SER A 139 21.19 -9.08 2.60
N GLY A 140 20.70 -7.91 2.21
CA GLY A 140 20.97 -7.32 0.89
C GLY A 140 19.99 -6.22 0.49
N ARG A 141 19.36 -5.59 1.49
CA ARG A 141 18.32 -4.60 1.28
C ARG A 141 18.88 -3.22 1.56
N LYS A 142 18.79 -2.32 0.57
CA LYS A 142 19.14 -0.91 0.74
C LYS A 142 18.27 -0.29 1.85
N VAL A 143 18.94 0.36 2.80
CA VAL A 143 18.32 1.08 3.92
C VAL A 143 18.45 2.57 3.64
N CYS A 144 17.39 3.34 3.88
CA CYS A 144 17.40 4.79 3.82
C CYS A 144 17.31 5.35 5.23
N VAL A 145 18.13 6.36 5.53
CA VAL A 145 18.11 7.10 6.78
C VAL A 145 17.90 8.57 6.48
N THR A 146 16.95 9.21 7.15
CA THR A 146 16.74 10.66 7.01
C THR A 146 17.84 11.42 7.72
N SER A 147 18.39 12.45 7.09
CA SER A 147 19.63 13.09 7.55
C SER A 147 19.59 14.61 7.48
N ARG A 148 20.29 15.24 8.43
CA ARG A 148 20.59 16.68 8.41
C ARG A 148 21.82 17.03 7.58
N GLY A 149 22.62 16.05 7.16
CA GLY A 149 23.83 16.26 6.35
C GLY A 149 24.12 15.11 5.39
N LYS A 150 25.24 15.22 4.68
CA LYS A 150 25.58 14.33 3.55
C LYS A 150 26.51 13.15 3.90
N ASN A 151 26.78 12.90 5.18
CA ASN A 151 27.74 11.88 5.62
C ASN A 151 27.18 11.02 6.76
N LEU A 152 27.82 9.90 7.06
CA LEU A 152 27.39 8.95 8.09
C LEU A 152 27.54 9.47 9.53
N ASP A 153 28.34 10.52 9.73
CA ASP A 153 28.51 11.17 11.03
C ASP A 153 27.42 12.23 11.29
N SER A 154 26.58 12.52 10.30
CA SER A 154 25.45 13.44 10.43
C SER A 154 24.36 12.85 11.33
N GLU A 155 23.60 13.74 11.96
CA GLU A 155 22.45 13.37 12.75
C GLU A 155 21.24 13.01 11.88
N VAL A 156 20.41 12.10 12.40
CA VAL A 156 19.11 11.77 11.81
C VAL A 156 18.20 13.00 11.83
N ASP A 157 17.60 13.34 10.67
CA ASP A 157 16.55 14.36 10.63
C ASP A 157 15.23 13.75 11.14
N PRO A 158 14.56 14.38 12.12
CA PRO A 158 13.31 13.86 12.66
C PRO A 158 12.12 13.97 11.69
N ARG A 159 12.23 14.64 10.54
CA ARG A 159 11.13 14.88 9.61
C ARG A 159 11.38 14.13 8.31
N PHE A 160 10.61 13.10 8.01
CA PHE A 160 10.79 12.36 6.77
C PHE A 160 10.62 13.21 5.51
N GLY A 161 9.45 13.84 5.32
CA GLY A 161 9.12 14.53 4.08
C GLY A 161 9.87 15.84 3.83
N ARG A 162 10.57 16.37 4.85
CA ARG A 162 11.31 17.63 4.78
C ARG A 162 12.70 17.50 5.40
N CYS A 163 13.25 16.29 5.41
CA CYS A 163 14.66 16.12 5.75
C CYS A 163 15.52 16.80 4.69
N GLN A 164 16.76 17.14 5.03
CA GLN A 164 17.70 17.74 4.08
C GLN A 164 18.24 16.71 3.10
N TYR A 165 18.57 15.52 3.60
CA TYR A 165 19.15 14.44 2.81
C TYR A 165 18.54 13.08 3.17
N PHE A 166 18.48 12.19 2.18
CA PHE A 166 18.29 10.76 2.34
C PHE A 166 19.63 10.05 2.15
N ILE A 167 20.12 9.39 3.20
CA ILE A 167 21.30 8.54 3.12
C ILE A 167 20.85 7.12 2.81
N ILE A 168 21.16 6.64 1.61
CA ILE A 168 20.82 5.29 1.18
C ILE A 168 22.07 4.44 1.25
N VAL A 169 22.05 3.42 2.11
CA VAL A 169 23.22 2.62 2.46
C VAL A 169 22.94 1.14 2.23
N ASP A 170 23.94 0.41 1.76
CA ASP A 170 23.97 -1.04 1.88
C ASP A 170 24.56 -1.44 3.25
N PRO A 171 23.77 -2.04 4.15
CA PRO A 171 24.25 -2.40 5.49
C PRO A 171 25.36 -3.47 5.47
N LYS A 172 25.62 -4.15 4.34
CA LYS A 172 26.72 -5.12 4.23
C LYS A 172 28.05 -4.44 3.92
N THR A 173 28.08 -3.62 2.88
CA THR A 173 29.32 -3.01 2.38
C THR A 173 29.61 -1.66 3.05
N MET A 174 28.61 -1.07 3.70
CA MET A 174 28.63 0.32 4.20
C MET A 174 28.79 1.37 3.11
N GLU A 175 28.67 0.98 1.83
CA GLU A 175 28.58 1.92 0.73
C GLU A 175 27.27 2.70 0.84
N PHE A 176 27.37 4.02 0.71
CA PHE A 176 26.21 4.90 0.80
C PHE A 176 26.18 5.94 -0.32
N GLU A 177 24.98 6.34 -0.70
CA GLU A 177 24.70 7.52 -1.51
C GLU A 177 23.95 8.54 -0.66
N ALA A 178 24.35 9.81 -0.73
CA ALA A 178 23.61 10.91 -0.14
C ALA A 178 22.75 11.57 -1.23
N VAL A 179 21.44 11.58 -1.04
CA VAL A 179 20.47 12.18 -1.96
C VAL A 179 19.89 13.42 -1.31
N GLU A 180 20.06 14.59 -1.91
CA GLU A 180 19.42 15.82 -1.45
C GLU A 180 17.91 15.77 -1.68
N ASN A 181 17.13 16.28 -0.72
CA ASN A 181 15.68 16.30 -0.82
C ASN A 181 15.19 17.60 -1.49
N PRO A 182 14.75 17.55 -2.77
CA PRO A 182 14.23 18.73 -3.45
C PRO A 182 12.92 19.23 -2.83
N ASP A 183 12.22 18.38 -2.09
CA ASP A 183 10.89 18.65 -1.55
C ASP A 183 10.90 19.35 -0.18
N ILE A 184 12.08 19.73 0.33
CA ILE A 184 12.22 20.34 1.65
C ILE A 184 11.34 21.59 1.82
N ASN A 185 11.23 22.40 0.75
CA ASN A 185 10.46 23.64 0.71
C ASN A 185 9.09 23.49 0.03
N ALA A 186 8.63 22.27 -0.24
CA ALA A 186 7.36 22.06 -0.90
C ALA A 186 6.19 22.57 -0.03
N VAL A 187 5.36 23.41 -0.65
CA VAL A 187 4.17 24.04 -0.03
C VAL A 187 3.19 22.98 0.47
N SER A 188 3.04 21.89 -0.29
CA SER A 188 2.24 20.72 0.08
C SER A 188 2.83 19.46 -0.56
N GLY A 189 2.47 18.29 -0.03
CA GLY A 189 2.84 17.00 -0.63
C GLY A 189 4.30 16.57 -0.44
N ALA A 190 5.12 17.33 0.30
CA ALA A 190 6.54 17.05 0.53
C ALA A 190 6.81 15.57 0.88
N GLY A 191 6.03 15.02 1.81
CA GLY A 191 6.15 13.63 2.23
C GLY A 191 5.78 12.58 1.17
N ILE A 192 4.86 12.89 0.26
CA ILE A 192 4.49 11.97 -0.84
C ILE A 192 5.61 11.96 -1.88
N GLN A 193 6.10 13.13 -2.27
CA GLN A 193 7.18 13.27 -3.26
C GLN A 193 8.49 12.64 -2.75
N SER A 194 8.86 12.93 -1.50
CA SER A 194 9.98 12.27 -0.82
C SER A 194 9.83 10.75 -0.76
N ALA A 195 8.62 10.24 -0.49
CA ALA A 195 8.36 8.79 -0.48
C ALA A 195 8.53 8.16 -1.86
N GLN A 196 8.07 8.81 -2.92
CA GLN A 196 8.26 8.37 -4.31
C GLN A 196 9.73 8.38 -4.71
N LEU A 197 10.48 9.43 -4.34
CA LEU A 197 11.92 9.54 -4.56
C LEU A 197 12.66 8.36 -3.93
N VAL A 198 12.44 8.11 -2.64
CA VAL A 198 13.10 7.02 -1.91
C VAL A 198 12.70 5.65 -2.46
N ALA A 199 11.43 5.47 -2.87
CA ALA A 199 10.98 4.23 -3.50
C ALA A 199 11.66 3.95 -4.84
N SER A 200 11.88 4.98 -5.67
CA SER A 200 12.58 4.85 -6.96
C SER A 200 14.02 4.34 -6.82
N LYS A 201 14.65 4.56 -5.66
CA LYS A 201 16.01 4.11 -5.35
C LYS A 201 16.12 2.65 -4.92
N GLY A 202 14.98 1.93 -4.86
CA GLY A 202 14.95 0.51 -4.52
C GLY A 202 15.15 0.23 -3.02
N VAL A 203 14.92 1.22 -2.17
CA VAL A 203 15.01 1.10 -0.72
C VAL A 203 13.92 0.15 -0.20
N LYS A 204 14.25 -0.64 0.82
CA LYS A 204 13.28 -1.55 1.46
C LYS A 204 12.99 -1.20 2.91
N VAL A 205 13.88 -0.46 3.56
CA VAL A 205 13.68 0.01 4.93
C VAL A 205 14.04 1.49 5.03
N ILE A 206 13.20 2.25 5.72
CA ILE A 206 13.47 3.64 6.09
C ILE A 206 13.58 3.74 7.60
N LEU A 207 14.64 4.39 8.07
CA LEU A 207 14.87 4.75 9.46
C LEU A 207 14.72 6.27 9.56
N THR A 208 13.76 6.73 10.39
CA THR A 208 13.47 8.16 10.52
C THR A 208 12.92 8.47 11.91
N GLY A 209 12.89 9.75 12.29
CA GLY A 209 12.21 10.18 13.51
C GLY A 209 10.69 10.06 13.35
N ASN A 210 10.11 10.90 12.50
CA ASN A 210 8.66 10.98 12.30
C ASN A 210 8.29 10.97 10.81
N VAL A 211 7.18 10.31 10.52
CA VAL A 211 6.59 10.22 9.19
C VAL A 211 5.11 10.62 9.26
N GLY A 212 4.69 11.52 8.38
CA GLY A 212 3.29 11.93 8.28
C GLY A 212 2.42 10.84 7.62
N PRO A 213 1.09 10.88 7.81
CA PRO A 213 0.19 9.81 7.35
C PRO A 213 0.24 9.60 5.82
N ASN A 214 0.29 10.68 5.04
CA ASN A 214 0.34 10.61 3.57
C ASN A 214 1.66 9.97 3.06
N ALA A 215 2.78 10.32 3.68
CA ALA A 215 4.08 9.74 3.36
C ALA A 215 4.11 8.27 3.73
N PHE A 216 3.64 7.93 4.93
CA PHE A 216 3.58 6.55 5.42
C PHE A 216 2.74 5.66 4.51
N GLN A 217 1.58 6.14 4.05
CA GLN A 217 0.74 5.42 3.09
C GLN A 217 1.48 5.14 1.78
N THR A 218 2.20 6.13 1.25
CA THR A 218 2.99 6.00 0.02
C THR A 218 4.13 4.98 0.17
N LEU A 219 4.86 5.05 1.28
CA LEU A 219 5.95 4.12 1.61
C LEU A 219 5.44 2.69 1.81
N LYS A 220 4.31 2.54 2.50
CA LYS A 220 3.64 1.24 2.68
C LYS A 220 3.21 0.66 1.33
N ALA A 221 2.68 1.49 0.43
CA ALA A 221 2.30 1.06 -0.92
C ALA A 221 3.50 0.59 -1.75
N ALA A 222 4.68 1.19 -1.54
CA ALA A 222 5.94 0.77 -2.14
C ALA A 222 6.57 -0.47 -1.47
N VAL A 223 5.89 -1.10 -0.50
CA VAL A 223 6.40 -2.24 0.29
C VAL A 223 7.71 -1.89 1.03
N ILE A 224 7.80 -0.65 1.52
CA ILE A 224 8.94 -0.15 2.28
C ILE A 224 8.58 -0.20 3.77
N LYS A 225 9.39 -0.91 4.54
CA LYS A 225 9.25 -0.94 6.00
C LYS A 225 9.73 0.40 6.56
N VAL A 226 8.92 1.06 7.35
CA VAL A 226 9.29 2.31 8.03
C VAL A 226 9.47 2.03 9.50
N ILE A 227 10.60 2.48 10.06
CA ILE A 227 10.91 2.44 11.49
C ILE A 227 11.02 3.90 11.95
N THR A 228 10.12 4.27 12.86
CA THR A 228 10.02 5.63 13.42
C THR A 228 10.62 5.69 14.82
N GLY A 229 10.76 6.89 15.38
CA GLY A 229 11.34 7.11 16.71
C GLY A 229 12.86 7.04 16.73
N ILE A 230 13.49 7.08 15.56
CA ILE A 230 14.95 6.98 15.42
C ILE A 230 15.59 8.37 15.62
N SER A 231 16.67 8.41 16.38
CA SER A 231 17.49 9.60 16.65
C SER A 231 18.96 9.19 16.82
N GLY A 232 19.86 10.16 16.86
CA GLY A 232 21.30 9.93 16.99
C GLY A 232 22.05 10.06 15.67
N SER A 233 23.29 9.56 15.63
CA SER A 233 24.13 9.57 14.42
C SER A 233 23.68 8.50 13.44
N ILE A 234 23.82 8.76 12.14
CA ILE A 234 23.43 7.79 11.10
C ILE A 234 24.24 6.50 11.22
N LYS A 235 25.53 6.61 11.54
CA LYS A 235 26.41 5.47 11.74
C LYS A 235 25.90 4.55 12.86
N ASP A 236 25.55 5.11 14.02
CA ASP A 236 25.05 4.33 15.16
C ASP A 236 23.72 3.66 14.82
N VAL A 237 22.82 4.41 14.18
CA VAL A 237 21.52 3.91 13.72
C VAL A 237 21.66 2.74 12.74
N ILE A 238 22.60 2.81 11.80
CA ILE A 238 22.86 1.70 10.87
C ILE A 238 23.42 0.48 11.60
N GLU A 239 24.35 0.69 12.54
CA GLU A 239 24.92 -0.40 13.35
C GLU A 239 23.87 -1.08 14.24
N GLU A 240 22.99 -0.31 14.88
CA GLU A 240 21.84 -0.82 15.64
C GLU A 240 20.86 -1.60 14.75
N TYR A 241 20.70 -1.17 13.50
CA TYR A 241 19.86 -1.85 12.52
C TYR A 241 20.45 -3.20 12.12
N LYS A 242 21.77 -3.28 11.89
CA LYS A 242 22.46 -4.55 11.63
C LYS A 242 22.32 -5.54 12.77
N ARG A 243 22.28 -5.04 14.01
CA ARG A 243 22.10 -5.83 15.24
C ARG A 243 20.64 -6.27 15.48
N GLU A 244 19.71 -5.91 14.58
CA GLU A 244 18.26 -6.14 14.69
C GLU A 244 17.61 -5.56 15.95
N THR A 245 18.23 -4.55 16.57
CA THR A 245 17.79 -3.99 17.87
C THR A 245 16.45 -3.25 17.79
N PHE A 246 16.07 -2.78 16.60
CA PHE A 246 14.79 -2.08 16.36
C PHE A 246 13.54 -2.99 16.29
N LYS A 247 13.64 -4.26 16.73
CA LYS A 247 12.54 -5.24 16.69
C LYS A 247 11.50 -5.11 17.83
N ARG A 248 11.50 -4.06 18.65
CA ARG A 248 10.50 -3.90 19.72
C ARG A 248 9.93 -2.49 19.76
N GLY A 249 8.63 -2.41 19.49
CA GLY A 249 7.78 -1.22 19.56
C GLY A 249 6.44 -1.55 18.95
#